data_AF-A0A953M8A4-F1
#
_entry.id   AF-A0A953M8A4-F1
#
_cell.length_a   1.000
_cell.length_b   1.000
_cell.length_c   1.000
_cell.angle_alpha   90.00
_cell.angle_beta   90.00
_cell.angle_gamma   90.00
#
_symmetry.space_group_name_H-M   'P 1'
#
loop_
_entity.id
_entity.type
_entity.pdbx_description
1 polymer ?
#
loop_
_entity_poly.entity_id
_entity_poly.type
_entity_poly.pdbx_seq_one_letter_code
_entity_poly.pdbx_strand_id
1 'polypeptide(L)' 'MSQSPMNQLLGEQLIDVRQAALMFNLPSYWLSQAKERKARRIPHYRVGKLVRFKPHELEAWIVAQQPPGEEAADA' A
#
# COMPACT_ATOMS: atom_id res chain seq x y z
N MET A 1 22.66 6.89 1.86
CA MET A 1 21.48 6.05 2.13
C MET A 1 20.63 6.79 3.17
N SER A 2 19.70 7.64 2.72
CA SER A 2 18.79 8.36 3.62
C SER A 2 17.40 7.77 3.46
N GLN A 3 17.07 6.75 4.25
CA GLN A 3 15.67 6.37 4.43
C GLN A 3 15.01 7.44 5.31
N SER A 4 13.99 8.08 4.75
CA SER A 4 13.28 9.24 5.29
C SER A 4 12.90 9.06 6.76
N PRO A 5 13.07 10.08 7.62
CA PRO A 5 12.81 9.88 9.03
C PRO A 5 11.29 10.00 9.23
N MET A 6 10.61 8.87 9.41
CA MET A 6 9.24 8.78 9.94
C MET A 6 8.14 9.67 9.33
N ASN A 7 7.92 9.76 8.01
CA ASN A 7 6.75 10.51 7.46
C ASN A 7 6.63 11.95 8.03
N GLN A 8 7.77 12.53 8.39
CA GLN A 8 8.02 13.22 9.66
C GLN A 8 6.91 14.21 10.10
N LEU A 9 6.23 13.92 11.21
CA LEU A 9 5.34 14.82 11.97
C LEU A 9 3.85 14.97 11.54
N LEU A 10 3.21 13.97 10.90
CA LEU A 10 1.73 13.92 10.71
C LEU A 10 1.14 14.83 9.59
N GLY A 11 1.90 15.15 8.55
CA GLY A 11 1.35 15.72 7.30
C GLY A 11 1.44 14.72 6.16
N GLU A 12 0.49 13.78 6.07
CA GLU A 12 0.58 12.56 5.24
C GLU A 12 1.18 12.76 3.83
N GLN A 13 2.39 12.24 3.61
CA GLN A 13 3.01 12.26 2.29
C GLN A 13 2.45 11.12 1.42
N LEU A 14 1.87 11.51 0.29
CA LEU A 14 1.42 10.58 -0.72
C LEU A 14 2.60 9.94 -1.48
N ILE A 15 2.69 8.62 -1.43
CA ILE A 15 3.77 7.83 -2.05
C ILE A 15 3.39 7.32 -3.44
N ASP A 16 4.39 7.12 -4.31
CA ASP A 16 4.20 6.59 -5.65
C ASP A 16 4.15 5.05 -5.66
N VAL A 17 3.78 4.47 -6.80
CA VAL A 17 3.75 2.99 -6.98
C VAL A 17 5.06 2.32 -6.58
N ARG A 18 6.22 2.86 -7.01
CA ARG A 18 7.52 2.25 -6.70
C ARG A 18 7.82 2.29 -5.20
N GLN A 19 7.54 3.42 -4.54
CA GLN A 19 7.72 3.57 -3.10
C GLN A 19 6.82 2.59 -2.35
N ALA A 20 5.53 2.52 -2.69
CA ALA A 20 4.60 1.57 -2.08
C ALA A 20 5.01 0.11 -2.29
N ALA A 21 5.46 -0.26 -3.50
CA ALA A 21 5.95 -1.60 -3.79
C ALA A 21 7.17 -1.97 -2.93
N LEU A 22 8.12 -1.05 -2.75
CA LEU A 22 9.32 -1.29 -1.94
C LEU A 22 9.02 -1.28 -0.43
N MET A 23 8.13 -0.39 0.03
CA MET A 23 7.81 -0.24 1.46
C MET A 23 6.99 -1.43 1.98
N PHE A 24 6.01 -1.89 1.20
CA PHE A 24 5.09 -2.96 1.60
C PHE A 24 5.43 -4.31 0.96
N ASN A 25 6.55 -4.39 0.24
CA ASN A 25 6.98 -5.56 -0.53
C ASN A 25 5.88 -6.10 -1.47
N LEU A 26 5.10 -5.19 -2.04
CA LEU A 26 3.97 -5.51 -2.92
C LEU A 26 4.38 -5.55 -4.39
N PRO A 27 3.75 -6.40 -5.21
CA PRO A 27 3.99 -6.38 -6.64
C PRO A 27 3.56 -5.05 -7.27
N SER A 28 4.49 -4.37 -7.94
CA SER A 28 4.25 -3.05 -8.55
C SER A 28 3.11 -3.06 -9.58
N TYR A 29 2.85 -4.19 -10.23
CA TYR A 29 1.76 -4.33 -11.19
C TYR A 29 0.37 -4.26 -10.54
N TRP A 30 0.22 -4.65 -9.26
CA TRP A 30 -1.05 -4.45 -8.52
C TRP A 30 -1.38 -2.99 -8.35
N LEU A 31 -0.35 -2.18 -8.11
CA LEU A 31 -0.47 -0.75 -7.84
C LEU A 31 -0.47 0.08 -9.14
N SER A 32 0.20 -0.36 -10.21
CA SER A 32 0.23 0.32 -11.50
C SER A 32 -1.00 0.05 -12.37
N GLN A 33 -1.54 -1.17 -12.35
CA GLN A 33 -2.65 -1.53 -13.22
C GLN A 33 -4.01 -1.17 -12.60
N ALA A 34 -4.83 -0.40 -13.31
CA ALA A 34 -6.14 0.01 -12.83
C ALA A 34 -7.11 -1.17 -12.60
N LYS A 35 -6.98 -2.23 -13.40
CA LYS A 35 -7.79 -3.45 -13.27
C LYS A 35 -7.53 -4.16 -11.94
N GLU A 36 -6.25 -4.41 -11.62
CA GLU A 36 -5.83 -5.05 -10.36
C GLU A 36 -6.21 -4.19 -9.15
N ARG A 37 -5.96 -2.87 -9.21
CA ARG A 37 -6.37 -1.94 -8.14
C ARG A 37 -7.86 -2.01 -7.85
N LYS A 38 -8.70 -2.03 -8.91
CA LYS A 38 -10.15 -2.08 -8.76
C LYS A 38 -10.63 -3.44 -8.26
N ALA A 39 -10.06 -4.52 -8.76
CA ALA A 39 -10.39 -5.89 -8.34
C ALA A 39 -10.10 -6.09 -6.85
N ARG A 40 -8.96 -5.59 -6.38
CA ARG A 40 -8.49 -5.73 -4.99
C ARG A 40 -8.95 -4.60 -4.06
N ARG A 41 -9.67 -3.61 -4.61
CA ARG A 41 -10.15 -2.40 -3.93
C ARG A 41 -9.04 -1.65 -3.19
N ILE A 42 -7.87 -1.52 -3.82
CA ILE A 42 -6.70 -0.85 -3.23
C ILE A 42 -7.00 0.65 -3.06
N PRO A 43 -6.82 1.22 -1.85
CA PRO A 43 -7.01 2.64 -1.62
C PRO A 43 -6.01 3.43 -2.46
N HIS A 44 -6.51 4.33 -3.31
CA HIS A 44 -5.66 5.11 -4.22
C HIS A 44 -6.22 6.52 -4.42
N TYR A 45 -5.31 7.47 -4.59
CA TYR A 45 -5.59 8.88 -4.83
C TYR A 45 -5.06 9.30 -6.18
N ARG A 46 -5.85 10.10 -6.90
CA ARG A 46 -5.41 10.71 -8.16
C ARG A 46 -4.97 12.13 -7.89
N VAL A 47 -3.69 12.41 -8.12
CA VAL A 47 -3.12 13.76 -8.08
C VAL A 47 -2.79 14.15 -9.51
N GLY A 48 -3.71 14.86 -10.15
CA GLY A 48 -3.65 15.12 -11.58
C GLY A 48 -3.68 13.81 -12.39
N LYS A 49 -2.58 13.51 -13.08
CA LYS A 49 -2.42 12.30 -13.90
C LYS A 49 -1.76 11.13 -13.16
N LEU A 50 -1.26 11.36 -11.94
CA LEU A 50 -0.49 10.37 -11.18
C LEU A 50 -1.36 9.67 -10.15
N VAL A 51 -1.12 8.37 -9.98
CA VAL A 51 -1.72 7.58 -8.91
C VAL A 51 -0.77 7.58 -7.72
N ARG A 52 -1.33 7.93 -6.57
CA ARG A 52 -0.64 8.14 -5.31
C ARG A 52 -1.33 7.35 -4.22
N PHE A 53 -0.57 6.90 -3.23
CA PHE A 53 -1.05 6.05 -2.16
C PHE A 53 -0.78 6.70 -0.81
N LYS A 54 -1.70 6.54 0.13
CA LYS A 54 -1.45 6.87 1.53
C LYS A 54 -0.89 5.63 2.21
N PRO A 55 0.29 5.70 2.84
CA PRO A 55 0.88 4.55 3.50
C PRO A 55 -0.02 3.98 4.61
N HIS A 56 -0.67 4.83 5.41
CA HIS A 56 -1.54 4.39 6.50
C HIS A 56 -2.76 3.59 6.00
N GLU A 57 -3.44 4.06 4.97
CA GLU A 57 -4.57 3.33 4.39
C GLU A 57 -4.12 2.07 3.64
N LEU A 58 -2.96 2.12 2.98
CA LEU A 58 -2.42 0.94 2.30
C LEU A 58 -2.06 -0.15 3.32
N GLU A 59 -1.48 0.22 4.46
CA GLU A 59 -1.22 -0.67 5.58
C GLU A 59 -2.52 -1.27 6.14
N ALA A 60 -3.52 -0.43 6.45
CA ALA A 60 -4.82 -0.90 6.94
C ALA A 60 -5.49 -1.86 5.93
N TRP A 61 -5.37 -1.59 4.63
CA TRP A 61 -5.87 -2.47 3.58
C TRP A 61 -5.11 -3.80 3.52
N ILE A 62 -3.78 -3.81 3.69
CA ILE A 62 -3.00 -5.06 3.77
C ILE A 62 -3.44 -5.89 4.97
N VAL A 63 -3.56 -5.26 6.14
CA VAL A 63 -4.03 -5.93 7.37
C VAL A 63 -5.44 -6.46 7.21
N ALA A 64 -6.33 -5.71 6.55
CA ALA A 64 -7.69 -6.16 6.25
C ALA A 64 -7.75 -7.26 5.17
N GLN A 65 -6.74 -7.36 4.28
CA GLN A 65 -6.62 -8.44 3.31
C GLN A 65 -5.98 -9.71 3.88
N GLN A 66 -5.16 -9.59 4.91
CA GLN A 66 -4.72 -10.75 5.67
C GLN A 66 -6.00 -11.32 6.31
N PRO A 67 -6.42 -12.55 5.96
CA PRO A 67 -7.47 -13.18 6.72
C PRO A 67 -7.01 -13.19 8.19
N PRO A 68 -7.87 -12.84 9.16
CA PRO A 68 -7.55 -13.07 10.56
C PRO A 68 -7.16 -14.54 10.64
N GLY A 69 -5.95 -14.80 11.14
CA GLY A 69 -5.27 -16.08 10.96
C GLY A 69 -6.22 -17.26 11.03
N GLU A 70 -6.14 -18.12 10.03
CA GLU A 70 -6.45 -19.52 10.23
C GLU A 70 -5.52 -19.97 11.39
N GLU A 71 -6.08 -19.98 12.59
CA GLU A 71 -5.52 -20.64 13.76
C GLU A 71 -5.18 -22.08 13.35
N ALA A 72 -3.91 -22.44 13.48
CA ALA A 72 -3.43 -23.80 13.70
C ALA A 72 -4.02 -24.90 12.79
N ALA A 73 -3.45 -25.07 11.59
CA ALA A 73 -3.38 -26.41 11.00
C ALA A 73 -2.08 -27.09 11.47
N ASP A 74 -2.26 -28.22 12.17
CA ASP A 74 -1.32 -29.34 12.36
C ASP A 74 -0.35 -29.31 13.56
N ALA A 75 -0.80 -29.91 14.67
CA ALA A 75 0.03 -30.67 15.61
C ALA A 75 -0.80 -31.81 16.25
#